data_AF-A0A0L0LCR7-F1
#
_entry.id   AF-A0A0L0LCR7-F1
#
_cell.length_a   1.000
_cell.length_b   1.000
_cell.length_c   1.000
_cell.angle_alpha   90.00
_cell.angle_beta   90.00
_cell.angle_gamma   90.00
#
_symmetry.space_group_name_H-M   'P 1'
#
loop_
_entity.id
_entity.type
_entity.pdbx_description
1 polymer ?
#
loop_
_entity_poly.entity_id
_entity_poly.type
_entity_poly.pdbx_seq_one_letter_code
_entity_poly.pdbx_strand_id
1 'polypeptide(L)'
;MNKNKAILIVLLVVAICIAGYFFTVDKKPSMQVLSPASGDVLTEGSVYVIKWKTKNIPATDKISITIRRVPPPPLQEEGQEFDPIVFINLPNTGSQDWTVSDMYPAGNYVIGVNSYASIPITDTVTAESGQFKIEKSSVVVPKKVVFACADSKSITASFYIGEDKFVDLELSDGRSMRVPRAISASGARYANTDETFVFWNKGDTAFITEGANSAQTYKNCQLK
;
A
#
# COMPACT_ATOMS: atom_id res chain seq x y z
N MET A 1 -72.16 -21.87 -15.13
CA MET A 1 -71.34 -21.14 -14.13
C MET A 1 -71.97 -19.78 -13.90
N ASN A 2 -72.30 -19.40 -12.66
CA ASN A 2 -73.05 -18.17 -12.38
C ASN A 2 -72.17 -16.94 -12.68
N LYS A 3 -72.70 -15.88 -13.32
CA LYS A 3 -71.92 -14.70 -13.78
C LYS A 3 -70.99 -14.14 -12.69
N ASN A 4 -71.44 -14.16 -11.44
CA ASN A 4 -70.67 -13.68 -10.28
C ASN A 4 -69.44 -14.56 -9.97
N LYS A 5 -69.49 -15.88 -10.22
CA LYS A 5 -68.34 -16.79 -10.06
C LYS A 5 -67.29 -16.59 -11.15
N ALA A 6 -67.71 -16.26 -12.37
CA ALA A 6 -66.80 -15.97 -13.48
C ALA A 6 -66.02 -14.66 -13.26
N ILE A 7 -66.70 -13.61 -12.77
CA ILE A 7 -66.06 -12.32 -12.45
C ILE A 7 -65.04 -12.47 -11.31
N LEU A 8 -65.36 -13.26 -10.28
CA LEU A 8 -64.45 -13.50 -9.15
C LEU A 8 -63.18 -14.23 -9.61
N ILE A 9 -63.30 -15.22 -10.49
CA ILE A 9 -62.15 -15.96 -11.04
C ILE A 9 -61.27 -15.05 -11.91
N VAL A 10 -61.86 -14.21 -12.75
CA VAL A 10 -61.10 -13.26 -13.58
C VAL A 10 -60.35 -12.24 -12.71
N LEU A 11 -60.98 -11.71 -11.66
CA LEU A 11 -60.30 -10.79 -10.73
C LEU A 11 -59.16 -11.48 -9.97
N LEU A 12 -59.32 -12.75 -9.60
CA LEU A 12 -58.26 -13.53 -8.95
C LEU A 12 -57.09 -13.81 -9.90
N VAL A 13 -57.37 -14.16 -11.16
CA VAL A 13 -56.33 -14.36 -12.19
C VAL A 13 -55.62 -13.05 -12.49
N VAL A 14 -56.34 -11.93 -12.61
CA VAL A 14 -55.74 -10.60 -12.82
C VAL A 14 -54.91 -10.17 -11.62
N ALA A 15 -55.37 -10.41 -10.38
CA ALA A 15 -54.59 -10.14 -9.18
C ALA A 15 -53.33 -11.01 -9.09
N ILE A 16 -53.39 -12.29 -9.50
CA ILE A 16 -52.23 -13.19 -9.58
C ILE A 16 -51.27 -12.74 -10.68
N CYS A 17 -51.77 -12.30 -11.84
CA CYS A 17 -50.93 -11.76 -12.92
C CYS A 17 -50.27 -10.43 -12.54
N ILE A 18 -50.98 -9.54 -11.82
CA ILE A 18 -50.43 -8.28 -11.31
C ILE A 18 -49.40 -8.56 -10.20
N ALA A 19 -49.69 -9.46 -9.27
CA ALA A 19 -48.75 -9.88 -8.23
C ALA A 19 -47.51 -10.57 -8.83
N GLY A 20 -47.67 -11.37 -9.89
CA GLY A 20 -46.56 -11.96 -10.64
C GLY A 20 -45.71 -10.94 -11.40
N TYR A 21 -46.33 -9.85 -11.87
CA TYR A 21 -45.64 -8.77 -12.59
C TYR A 21 -44.82 -7.86 -11.66
N PHE A 22 -45.21 -7.73 -10.38
CA PHE A 22 -44.44 -6.96 -9.39
C PHE A 22 -43.23 -7.71 -8.80
N PHE A 23 -43.00 -8.97 -9.16
CA PHE A 23 -41.85 -9.76 -8.69
C PHE A 23 -40.78 -9.99 -9.75
N THR A 24 -40.50 -9.00 -10.60
CA THR A 24 -39.23 -8.98 -11.36
C THR A 24 -38.13 -8.48 -10.43
N VAL A 25 -37.69 -9.33 -9.49
CA VAL A 25 -36.45 -9.09 -8.75
C VAL A 25 -35.36 -8.98 -9.81
N ASP A 26 -34.70 -7.82 -9.89
CA ASP A 26 -33.58 -7.60 -10.80
C ASP A 26 -32.45 -8.55 -10.41
N LYS A 27 -32.44 -9.73 -11.05
CA LYS A 27 -31.50 -10.84 -10.84
C LYS A 27 -30.16 -10.59 -11.53
N LYS A 28 -29.97 -9.44 -12.16
CA LYS A 28 -28.71 -9.11 -12.80
C LYS A 28 -27.59 -9.04 -11.75
N PRO A 29 -26.47 -9.75 -11.94
CA PRO A 29 -25.33 -9.63 -11.04
C PRO A 29 -24.69 -8.25 -11.19
N SER A 30 -24.33 -7.64 -10.07
CA SER A 30 -23.68 -6.33 -10.05
C SER A 30 -22.68 -6.22 -8.91
N MET A 31 -21.65 -5.39 -9.11
CA MET A 31 -20.63 -5.09 -8.12
C MET A 31 -20.41 -3.57 -8.05
N GLN A 32 -20.01 -3.08 -6.87
CA GLN A 32 -19.59 -1.70 -6.65
C GLN A 32 -18.37 -1.69 -5.73
N VAL A 33 -17.34 -0.93 -6.08
CA VAL A 33 -16.23 -0.63 -5.16
C VAL A 33 -16.62 0.57 -4.30
N LEU A 34 -16.50 0.44 -2.98
CA LEU A 34 -16.86 1.44 -1.99
C LEU A 34 -15.63 2.18 -1.44
N SER A 35 -14.47 1.51 -1.41
CA SER A 35 -13.22 2.06 -0.91
C SER A 35 -12.05 1.41 -1.66
N PRO A 36 -11.03 2.17 -2.10
CA PRO A 36 -10.92 3.64 -1.97
C PRO A 36 -12.02 4.40 -2.73
N ALA A 37 -12.47 5.52 -2.19
CA ALA A 37 -13.44 6.40 -2.82
C ALA A 37 -12.75 7.47 -3.68
N SER A 38 -13.54 8.17 -4.49
CA SER A 38 -12.99 9.26 -5.30
C SER A 38 -12.47 10.38 -4.40
N GLY A 39 -11.23 10.81 -4.63
CA GLY A 39 -10.58 11.86 -3.86
C GLY A 39 -9.84 11.40 -2.60
N ASP A 40 -9.92 10.11 -2.24
CA ASP A 40 -9.13 9.58 -1.13
C ASP A 40 -7.63 9.77 -1.40
N VAL A 41 -6.88 10.00 -0.33
CA VAL A 41 -5.42 10.08 -0.36
C VAL A 41 -4.87 8.98 0.52
N LEU A 42 -4.14 8.06 -0.10
CA LEU A 42 -3.52 6.91 0.54
C LEU A 42 -2.01 7.13 0.66
N THR A 43 -1.45 6.75 1.80
CA THR A 43 -0.01 6.85 2.07
C THR A 43 0.65 5.50 1.88
N GLU A 44 1.77 5.48 1.16
CA GLU A 44 2.64 4.31 1.04
C GLU A 44 2.95 3.67 2.41
N GLY A 45 3.01 2.34 2.45
CA GLY A 45 3.32 1.55 3.65
C GLY A 45 2.17 1.46 4.65
N SER A 46 1.12 2.28 4.50
CA SER A 46 -0.06 2.22 5.36
C SER A 46 -1.02 1.12 4.90
N VAL A 47 -1.77 0.56 5.86
CA VAL A 47 -2.80 -0.45 5.61
C VAL A 47 -4.15 0.25 5.47
N TYR A 48 -4.84 -0.03 4.37
CA TYR A 48 -6.20 0.41 4.10
C TYR A 48 -7.09 -0.79 3.80
N VAL A 49 -8.41 -0.60 3.91
CA VAL A 49 -9.39 -1.65 3.60
C VAL A 49 -10.00 -1.35 2.24
N ILE A 50 -9.76 -2.24 1.27
CA ILE A 50 -10.52 -2.25 0.02
C ILE A 50 -11.89 -2.81 0.35
N LYS A 51 -12.96 -2.09 0.01
CA LYS A 51 -14.33 -2.51 0.29
C LYS A 51 -15.14 -2.56 -1.00
N TRP A 52 -15.93 -3.60 -1.16
CA TRP A 52 -16.85 -3.74 -2.28
C TRP A 52 -18.18 -4.31 -1.81
N LYS A 53 -19.21 -4.08 -2.64
CA LYS A 53 -20.55 -4.62 -2.44
C LYS A 53 -20.96 -5.39 -3.67
N THR A 54 -21.51 -6.58 -3.48
CA THR A 54 -22.04 -7.41 -4.54
C THR A 54 -23.54 -7.57 -4.40
N LYS A 55 -24.23 -7.82 -5.52
CA LYS A 55 -25.65 -8.16 -5.57
C LYS A 55 -25.83 -9.27 -6.59
N ASN A 56 -26.54 -10.33 -6.22
CA ASN A 56 -26.78 -11.52 -7.05
C ASN A 56 -25.48 -12.20 -7.59
N ILE A 57 -24.37 -12.06 -6.87
CA ILE A 57 -23.11 -12.78 -7.16
C ILE A 57 -23.00 -13.93 -6.16
N PRO A 58 -22.76 -15.18 -6.61
CA PRO A 58 -22.58 -16.32 -5.71
C PRO A 58 -21.45 -16.09 -4.70
N ALA A 59 -21.64 -16.53 -3.45
CA ALA A 59 -20.58 -16.48 -2.45
C ALA A 59 -19.40 -17.44 -2.76
N THR A 60 -19.63 -18.40 -3.67
CA THR A 60 -18.62 -19.33 -4.16
C THR A 60 -17.66 -18.71 -5.16
N ASP A 61 -18.04 -17.59 -5.79
CA ASP A 61 -17.19 -16.87 -6.71
C ASP A 61 -15.95 -16.34 -5.99
N LYS A 62 -14.85 -16.28 -6.74
CA LYS A 62 -13.58 -15.73 -6.30
C LYS A 62 -13.46 -14.28 -6.73
N ILE A 63 -12.75 -13.51 -5.90
CA ILE A 63 -12.44 -12.11 -6.15
C ILE A 63 -10.96 -11.99 -6.53
N SER A 64 -10.69 -11.22 -7.59
CA SER A 64 -9.38 -10.64 -7.85
C SER A 64 -9.44 -9.12 -7.78
N ILE A 65 -8.32 -8.52 -7.40
CA ILE A 65 -8.17 -7.08 -7.23
C ILE A 65 -6.97 -6.64 -8.06
N THR A 66 -7.15 -5.64 -8.89
CA THR A 66 -6.11 -5.00 -9.69
C THR A 66 -5.99 -3.52 -9.32
N ILE A 67 -4.84 -2.93 -9.60
CA ILE A 67 -4.63 -1.49 -9.47
C ILE A 67 -4.10 -0.96 -10.80
N ARG A 68 -4.62 0.18 -11.24
CA ARG A 68 -4.21 0.85 -12.47
C ARG A 68 -3.86 2.30 -12.17
N ARG A 69 -2.73 2.76 -12.70
CA ARG A 69 -2.37 4.18 -12.63
C ARG A 69 -3.18 4.98 -13.65
N VAL A 70 -3.58 6.19 -13.28
CA VAL A 70 -4.25 7.13 -14.17
C VAL A 70 -3.24 8.21 -14.57
N PRO A 71 -2.68 8.15 -15.79
CA PRO A 71 -1.69 9.13 -16.24
C PRO A 71 -2.30 10.53 -16.33
N PRO A 72 -1.54 11.59 -15.98
CA PRO A 72 -1.99 12.96 -16.16
C PRO A 72 -2.15 13.28 -17.65
N PRO A 73 -3.19 14.03 -18.07
CA PRO A 73 -3.30 14.51 -19.44
C PRO A 73 -2.11 15.42 -19.83
N PRO A 74 -1.58 15.35 -21.07
CA PRO A 74 -2.02 14.48 -22.17
C PRO A 74 -1.62 13.02 -21.93
N LEU A 75 -2.53 12.10 -22.27
CA LEU A 75 -2.28 10.66 -22.21
C LEU A 75 -1.05 10.35 -23.09
N GLN A 76 -0.07 9.65 -22.53
CA GLN A 76 1.10 9.22 -23.31
C GLN A 76 0.63 8.20 -24.37
N GLU A 77 1.00 8.40 -25.64
CA GLU A 77 0.48 7.60 -26.75
C GLU A 77 1.02 6.15 -26.77
N GLU A 78 2.12 5.85 -26.05
CA GLU A 78 2.71 4.51 -26.04
C GLU A 78 3.35 4.12 -24.70
N GLY A 79 2.99 2.92 -24.24
CA GLY A 79 3.47 2.28 -23.02
C GLY A 79 2.33 1.49 -22.39
N GLN A 80 2.37 0.15 -22.52
CA GLN A 80 1.41 -0.71 -21.82
C GLN A 80 1.71 -0.66 -20.32
N GLU A 81 1.04 0.26 -19.61
CA GLU A 81 1.03 0.23 -18.15
C GLU A 81 0.20 -1.00 -17.76
N PHE A 82 0.88 -2.07 -17.35
CA PHE A 82 0.20 -3.26 -16.85
C PHE A 82 -0.61 -2.87 -15.61
N ASP A 83 -1.82 -3.40 -15.49
CA ASP A 83 -2.59 -3.36 -14.25
C ASP A 83 -2.05 -4.47 -13.32
N PRO A 84 -1.13 -4.17 -12.38
CA PRO A 84 -0.66 -5.20 -11.49
C PRO A 84 -1.82 -5.78 -10.71
N ILE A 85 -1.81 -7.11 -10.66
CA ILE A 85 -2.68 -7.88 -9.80
C ILE A 85 -2.22 -7.64 -8.35
N VAL A 86 -3.12 -7.10 -7.54
CA VAL A 86 -2.90 -6.90 -6.11
C VAL A 86 -3.23 -8.20 -5.36
N PHE A 87 -4.37 -8.81 -5.70
CA PHE A 87 -4.83 -10.07 -5.09
C PHE A 87 -5.56 -10.94 -6.11
N ILE A 88 -5.53 -12.27 -5.90
CA ILE A 88 -6.31 -13.26 -6.66
C ILE A 88 -6.90 -14.29 -5.71
N ASN A 89 -7.93 -14.99 -6.19
CA ASN A 89 -8.53 -16.13 -5.50
C ASN A 89 -9.05 -15.81 -4.08
N LEU A 90 -9.45 -14.56 -3.84
CA LEU A 90 -10.02 -14.15 -2.56
C LEU A 90 -11.46 -14.66 -2.41
N PRO A 91 -11.92 -14.97 -1.19
CA PRO A 91 -13.34 -15.15 -0.95
C PRO A 91 -14.10 -13.83 -1.14
N ASN A 92 -15.36 -13.90 -1.58
CA ASN A 92 -16.22 -12.73 -1.73
C ASN A 92 -16.79 -12.27 -0.36
N THR A 93 -15.93 -11.68 0.48
CA THR A 93 -16.25 -11.19 1.83
C THR A 93 -16.74 -9.75 1.85
N GLY A 94 -16.59 -9.00 0.75
CA GLY A 94 -16.90 -7.57 0.67
C GLY A 94 -15.76 -6.65 1.16
N SER A 95 -14.66 -7.21 1.65
CA SER A 95 -13.50 -6.42 2.06
C SER A 95 -12.18 -7.20 2.08
N GLN A 96 -11.09 -6.50 1.84
CA GLN A 96 -9.72 -7.02 1.93
C GLN A 96 -8.77 -5.94 2.48
N ASP A 97 -7.96 -6.30 3.47
CA ASP A 97 -6.87 -5.44 3.94
C ASP A 97 -5.77 -5.37 2.89
N TRP A 98 -5.29 -4.17 2.63
CA TRP A 98 -4.32 -3.85 1.59
C TRP A 98 -3.26 -2.89 2.13
N THR A 99 -2.00 -3.33 2.11
CA THR A 99 -0.84 -2.47 2.34
C THR A 99 -0.44 -1.81 1.03
N VAL A 100 -0.39 -0.48 1.00
CA VAL A 100 0.05 0.28 -0.19
C VAL A 100 1.54 0.07 -0.37
N SER A 101 1.92 -0.58 -1.46
CA SER A 101 3.33 -0.91 -1.76
C SER A 101 4.13 0.33 -2.17
N ASP A 102 5.41 0.35 -1.79
CA ASP A 102 6.43 1.29 -2.21
C ASP A 102 6.77 1.24 -3.71
N MET A 103 6.45 0.12 -4.36
CA MET A 103 6.55 -0.08 -5.79
C MET A 103 5.64 0.88 -6.57
N TYR A 104 4.57 1.40 -5.96
CA TYR A 104 3.66 2.34 -6.61
C TYR A 104 4.25 3.76 -6.55
N PRO A 105 4.51 4.40 -7.70
CA PRO A 105 4.86 5.82 -7.71
C PRO A 105 3.77 6.69 -7.10
N ALA A 106 4.11 7.91 -6.66
CA ALA A 106 3.07 8.88 -6.34
C ALA A 106 2.24 9.20 -7.60
N GLY A 107 0.93 9.35 -7.42
CA GLY A 107 0.04 9.62 -8.54
C GLY A 107 -1.42 9.29 -8.27
N ASN A 108 -2.22 9.34 -9.34
CA ASN A 108 -3.63 8.99 -9.32
C ASN A 108 -3.82 7.53 -9.74
N TYR A 109 -4.74 6.83 -9.09
CA TYR A 109 -4.98 5.41 -9.27
C TYR A 109 -6.47 5.07 -9.22
N VAL A 110 -6.82 3.91 -9.76
CA VAL A 110 -8.09 3.23 -9.57
C VAL A 110 -7.85 1.77 -9.17
N ILE A 111 -8.77 1.20 -8.39
CA ILE A 111 -8.80 -0.23 -8.05
C ILE A 111 -9.89 -0.90 -8.88
N GLY A 112 -9.53 -1.98 -9.57
CA GLY A 112 -10.48 -2.89 -10.20
C GLY A 112 -10.76 -4.08 -9.27
N VAL A 113 -12.03 -4.45 -9.13
CA VAL A 113 -12.45 -5.67 -8.43
C VAL A 113 -13.24 -6.53 -9.41
N ASN A 114 -12.87 -7.80 -9.53
CA ASN A 114 -13.47 -8.73 -10.47
C ASN A 114 -13.95 -9.98 -9.73
N SER A 115 -15.17 -10.43 -10.02
CA SER A 115 -15.71 -11.73 -9.60
C SER A 115 -15.60 -12.75 -10.73
N TYR A 116 -15.22 -13.99 -10.42
CA TYR A 116 -15.20 -15.09 -11.37
C TYR A 116 -15.52 -16.44 -10.68
N ALA A 117 -16.24 -17.32 -11.37
CA ALA A 117 -16.63 -18.62 -10.86
C ALA A 117 -15.50 -19.67 -10.92
N SER A 118 -14.77 -19.72 -12.03
CA SER A 118 -13.69 -20.69 -12.27
C SER A 118 -12.70 -20.18 -13.32
N ILE A 119 -11.60 -20.90 -13.47
CA ILE A 119 -10.69 -20.79 -14.61
C ILE A 119 -11.04 -21.88 -15.64
N PRO A 120 -11.08 -21.58 -16.96
CA PRO A 120 -10.87 -20.27 -17.57
C PRO A 120 -12.00 -19.30 -17.23
N ILE A 121 -11.64 -18.02 -17.16
CA ILE A 121 -12.57 -16.95 -16.77
C ILE A 121 -13.50 -16.66 -17.95
N THR A 122 -14.79 -16.98 -17.82
CA THR A 122 -15.78 -16.82 -18.91
C THR A 122 -16.85 -15.77 -18.63
N ASP A 123 -17.13 -15.45 -17.37
CA ASP A 123 -18.22 -14.55 -16.96
C ASP A 123 -17.80 -13.68 -15.77
N THR A 124 -17.12 -12.56 -16.05
CA THR A 124 -16.66 -11.65 -14.99
C THR A 124 -17.68 -10.58 -14.66
N VAL A 125 -17.88 -10.35 -13.37
CA VAL A 125 -18.54 -9.13 -12.89
C VAL A 125 -17.48 -8.21 -12.34
N THR A 126 -17.31 -7.06 -12.98
CA THR A 126 -16.24 -6.10 -12.68
C THR A 126 -16.82 -4.80 -12.15
N ALA A 127 -16.10 -4.18 -11.23
CA ALA A 127 -16.32 -2.80 -10.81
C ALA A 127 -14.98 -2.09 -10.62
N GLU A 128 -14.95 -0.78 -10.87
CA GLU A 128 -13.80 0.08 -10.57
C GLU A 128 -14.14 1.05 -9.45
N SER A 129 -13.12 1.45 -8.69
CA SER A 129 -13.21 2.53 -7.70
C SER A 129 -13.33 3.91 -8.35
N GLY A 130 -13.64 4.92 -7.54
CA GLY A 130 -13.31 6.29 -7.91
C GLY A 130 -11.79 6.50 -7.99
N GLN A 131 -11.36 7.56 -8.68
CA GLN A 131 -9.94 7.93 -8.72
C GLN A 131 -9.49 8.42 -7.34
N PHE A 132 -8.44 7.80 -6.79
CA PHE A 132 -7.78 8.20 -5.54
C PHE A 132 -6.32 8.53 -5.81
N LYS A 133 -5.64 9.14 -4.84
CA LYS A 133 -4.24 9.52 -4.91
C LYS A 133 -3.39 8.64 -4.00
N ILE A 134 -2.25 8.18 -4.48
CA ILE A 134 -1.19 7.62 -3.62
C ILE A 134 -0.11 8.69 -3.44
N GLU A 135 0.26 8.92 -2.19
CA GLU A 135 1.39 9.76 -1.79
C GLU A 135 2.51 8.92 -1.19
N LYS A 136 3.75 9.34 -1.45
CA LYS A 136 4.91 8.73 -0.80
C LYS A 136 4.83 8.99 0.70
N SER A 137 5.19 7.98 1.48
CA SER A 137 5.29 8.13 2.92
C SER A 137 6.35 9.18 3.23
N SER A 138 6.00 10.16 4.07
CA SER A 138 7.00 11.06 4.66
C SER A 138 7.84 10.37 5.73
N VAL A 139 7.48 9.13 6.11
CA VAL A 139 8.25 8.32 7.05
C VAL A 139 9.28 7.53 6.26
N VAL A 140 10.45 8.13 6.05
CA VAL A 140 11.61 7.39 5.52
C VAL A 140 12.02 6.38 6.59
N VAL A 141 11.74 5.10 6.35
CA VAL A 141 12.15 4.01 7.25
C VAL A 141 13.67 3.87 7.11
N PRO A 142 14.46 4.13 8.17
CA PRO A 142 15.90 4.04 8.05
C PRO A 142 16.35 2.58 7.99
N LYS A 143 17.34 2.29 7.16
CA LYS A 143 18.08 1.04 7.20
C LYS A 143 18.97 1.05 8.44
N LYS A 144 18.59 0.25 9.44
CA LYS A 144 19.35 0.08 10.67
C LYS A 144 20.44 -0.98 10.52
N VAL A 145 21.65 -0.66 10.95
CA VAL A 145 22.79 -1.58 11.02
C VAL A 145 23.48 -1.45 12.37
N VAL A 146 24.16 -2.52 12.81
CA VAL A 146 24.90 -2.53 14.07
C VAL A 146 26.36 -2.84 13.79
N PHE A 147 27.26 -1.98 14.27
CA PHE A 147 28.70 -2.23 14.24
C PHE A 147 29.16 -2.68 15.63
N ALA A 148 29.90 -3.79 15.70
CA ALA A 148 30.64 -4.21 16.88
C ALA A 148 32.01 -3.52 16.88
N CYS A 149 32.36 -2.84 17.96
CA CYS A 149 33.63 -2.13 18.11
C CYS A 149 34.53 -2.81 19.13
N ALA A 150 35.78 -2.33 19.24
CA ALA A 150 36.65 -2.67 20.35
C ALA A 150 36.03 -2.32 21.72
N ASP A 151 36.60 -2.88 22.79
CA ASP A 151 36.22 -2.59 24.18
C ASP A 151 34.74 -2.90 24.49
N SER A 152 34.18 -3.92 23.82
CA SER A 152 32.77 -4.35 23.91
C SER A 152 31.75 -3.25 23.60
N LYS A 153 32.17 -2.22 22.85
CA LYS A 153 31.30 -1.13 22.42
C LYS A 153 30.54 -1.49 21.14
N SER A 154 29.46 -0.76 20.87
CA SER A 154 28.70 -0.88 19.63
C SER A 154 28.10 0.43 19.17
N ILE A 155 27.88 0.54 17.85
CA ILE A 155 27.19 1.65 17.21
C ILE A 155 26.00 1.07 16.44
N THR A 156 24.79 1.44 16.82
CA THR A 156 23.60 1.21 16.01
C THR A 156 23.39 2.46 15.15
N ALA A 157 23.51 2.33 13.83
CA ALA A 157 23.35 3.42 12.88
C ALA A 157 22.08 3.22 12.03
N SER A 158 21.25 4.25 11.93
CA SER A 158 20.01 4.25 11.16
C SER A 158 20.15 5.20 9.96
N PHE A 159 20.31 4.62 8.77
CA PHE A 159 20.55 5.36 7.52
C PHE A 159 19.26 5.58 6.74
N TYR A 160 18.96 6.84 6.40
CA TYR A 160 17.77 7.24 5.66
C TYR A 160 18.05 7.21 4.16
N ILE A 161 17.84 6.04 3.54
CA ILE A 161 18.10 5.84 2.10
C ILE A 161 17.22 6.78 1.28
N GLY A 162 17.81 7.52 0.34
CA GLY A 162 17.12 8.54 -0.45
C GLY A 162 17.09 9.93 0.20
N GLU A 163 17.30 10.03 1.51
CA GLU A 163 17.42 11.28 2.26
C GLU A 163 18.69 11.31 3.12
N ASP A 164 19.85 11.10 2.47
CA ASP A 164 21.19 11.02 3.07
C ASP A 164 21.69 12.38 3.60
N LYS A 165 20.93 12.98 4.51
CA LYS A 165 21.18 14.27 5.16
C LYS A 165 21.69 14.11 6.58
N PHE A 166 21.36 13.00 7.23
CA PHE A 166 21.74 12.70 8.60
C PHE A 166 21.73 11.18 8.85
N VAL A 167 22.38 10.79 9.94
CA VAL A 167 22.30 9.44 10.51
C VAL A 167 21.86 9.54 11.97
N ASP A 168 20.96 8.65 12.37
CA ASP A 168 20.61 8.50 13.79
C ASP A 168 21.47 7.39 14.40
N LEU A 169 22.23 7.74 15.42
CA LEU A 169 23.14 6.85 16.14
C LEU A 169 22.60 6.56 17.53
N GLU A 170 22.70 5.29 17.93
CA GLU A 170 22.54 4.82 19.30
C GLU A 170 23.83 4.08 19.68
N LEU A 171 24.50 4.57 20.72
CA LEU A 171 25.80 4.10 21.15
C LEU A 171 25.67 3.17 22.36
N SER A 172 26.59 2.21 22.50
CA SER A 172 26.61 1.27 23.64
C SER A 172 26.77 1.94 25.01
N ASP A 173 27.22 3.20 25.05
CA ASP A 173 27.28 4.00 26.27
C ASP A 173 25.93 4.65 26.65
N GLY A 174 24.87 4.39 25.88
CA GLY A 174 23.50 4.85 26.13
C GLY A 174 23.15 6.18 25.46
N ARG A 175 24.10 6.84 24.79
CA ARG A 175 23.83 8.09 24.05
C ARG A 175 23.11 7.80 22.74
N SER A 176 22.15 8.67 22.41
CA SER A 176 21.51 8.70 21.10
C SER A 176 21.60 10.10 20.51
N MET A 177 21.90 10.20 19.22
CA MET A 177 22.07 11.48 18.55
C MET A 177 21.81 11.40 17.05
N ARG A 178 21.36 12.53 16.49
CA ARG A 178 21.26 12.73 15.04
C ARG A 178 22.45 13.54 14.57
N VAL A 179 23.21 12.99 13.62
CA VAL A 179 24.45 13.60 13.14
C VAL A 179 24.28 13.99 11.67
N PRO A 180 24.43 15.28 11.30
CA PRO A 180 24.35 15.73 9.91
C PRO A 180 25.44 15.11 9.04
N ARG A 181 25.13 14.89 7.75
CA ARG A 181 26.13 14.47 6.77
C ARG A 181 27.16 15.58 6.56
N ALA A 182 28.42 15.20 6.52
CA ALA A 182 29.55 16.08 6.26
C ALA A 182 30.27 15.68 4.96
N ILE A 183 30.95 16.63 4.32
CA ILE A 183 31.73 16.36 3.10
C ILE A 183 32.86 15.38 3.42
N SER A 184 33.06 14.39 2.54
CA SER A 184 34.14 13.41 2.64
C SER A 184 34.64 12.95 1.27
N ALA A 185 35.92 12.60 1.19
CA ALA A 185 36.53 12.05 -0.02
C ALA A 185 36.12 10.57 -0.28
N SER A 186 35.81 9.80 0.76
CA SER A 186 35.41 8.40 0.64
C SER A 186 34.55 7.98 1.82
N GLY A 187 33.59 7.09 1.58
CA GLY A 187 32.65 6.64 2.59
C GLY A 187 31.61 7.71 2.96
N ALA A 188 30.78 7.37 3.95
CA ALA A 188 29.75 8.24 4.50
C ALA A 188 30.24 8.84 5.82
N ARG A 189 30.54 10.15 5.80
CA ARG A 189 30.97 10.90 6.99
C ARG A 189 29.82 11.76 7.50
N TYR A 190 29.65 11.77 8.82
CA TYR A 190 28.66 12.56 9.52
C TYR A 190 29.35 13.27 10.68
N ALA A 191 29.15 14.57 10.81
CA ALA A 191 29.80 15.37 11.84
C ALA A 191 28.87 16.46 12.38
N ASN A 192 29.08 16.86 13.63
CA ASN A 192 28.51 18.11 14.15
C ASN A 192 29.25 19.32 13.55
N THR A 193 28.69 20.52 13.75
CA THR A 193 29.16 21.75 13.09
C THR A 193 30.59 22.14 13.44
N ASP A 194 31.03 21.87 14.67
CA ASP A 194 32.40 22.14 15.16
C ASP A 194 33.34 20.94 14.96
N GLU A 195 32.86 19.86 14.32
CA GLU A 195 33.56 18.61 14.06
C GLU A 195 34.16 17.91 15.30
N THR A 196 33.70 18.28 16.50
CA THR A 196 34.11 17.62 17.75
C THR A 196 33.48 16.25 17.94
N PHE A 197 32.53 15.87 17.09
CA PHE A 197 31.99 14.53 16.97
C PHE A 197 31.93 14.16 15.49
N VAL A 198 32.59 13.07 15.10
CA VAL A 198 32.55 12.55 13.73
C VAL A 198 32.28 11.06 13.77
N PHE A 199 31.23 10.63 13.07
CA PHE A 199 30.99 9.24 12.72
C PHE A 199 31.36 9.04 11.25
N TRP A 200 32.18 8.03 10.96
CA TRP A 200 32.58 7.71 9.60
C TRP A 200 32.36 6.22 9.32
N ASN A 201 31.50 5.93 8.34
CA ASN A 201 31.29 4.60 7.81
C ASN A 201 31.96 4.42 6.44
N LYS A 202 32.64 3.29 6.25
CA LYS A 202 33.27 2.90 4.99
C LYS A 202 33.05 1.41 4.74
N GLY A 203 32.10 1.08 3.88
CA GLY A 203 31.68 -0.30 3.65
C GLY A 203 31.19 -0.93 4.95
N ASP A 204 31.80 -2.05 5.33
CA ASP A 204 31.45 -2.80 6.54
C ASP A 204 32.20 -2.30 7.79
N THR A 205 32.98 -1.22 7.68
CA THR A 205 33.75 -0.65 8.79
C THR A 205 33.19 0.70 9.25
N ALA A 206 33.40 1.03 10.53
CA ALA A 206 33.09 2.36 11.06
C ALA A 206 34.02 2.77 12.20
N PHE A 207 34.02 4.05 12.54
CA PHE A 207 34.60 4.60 13.77
C PHE A 207 33.93 5.90 14.18
N ILE A 208 34.12 6.30 15.44
CA ILE A 208 33.74 7.61 15.97
C ILE A 208 34.97 8.29 16.58
N THR A 209 35.19 9.56 16.23
CA THR A 209 36.14 10.45 16.91
C THR A 209 35.41 11.51 17.71
N GLU A 210 35.91 11.82 18.91
CA GLU A 210 35.34 12.81 19.82
C GLU A 210 36.39 13.77 20.38
N GLY A 211 35.94 15.00 20.65
CA GLY A 211 36.73 16.08 21.27
C GLY A 211 37.67 16.79 20.29
N ALA A 212 38.29 17.88 20.78
CA ALA A 212 39.18 18.74 19.98
C ALA A 212 40.40 18.01 19.40
N ASN A 213 40.82 16.92 20.05
CA ASN A 213 41.96 16.11 19.59
C ASN A 213 41.55 14.98 18.62
N SER A 214 40.28 14.90 18.22
CA SER A 214 39.75 13.83 17.36
C SER A 214 40.08 12.42 17.87
N ALA A 215 39.95 12.19 19.19
CA ALA A 215 40.28 10.91 19.79
C ALA A 215 39.27 9.84 19.34
N GLN A 216 39.73 8.70 18.81
CA GLN A 216 38.84 7.59 18.45
C GLN A 216 38.28 6.90 19.69
N THR A 217 37.03 7.20 20.04
CA THR A 217 36.33 6.62 21.19
C THR A 217 35.59 5.34 20.85
N TYR A 218 35.25 5.15 19.56
CA TYR A 218 34.79 3.90 18.98
C TYR A 218 35.71 3.55 17.81
N LYS A 219 36.44 2.44 17.94
CA LYS A 219 37.50 2.04 17.01
C LYS A 219 37.35 0.56 16.61
N ASN A 220 37.94 0.21 15.47
CA ASN A 220 37.90 -1.13 14.90
C ASN A 220 36.46 -1.67 14.76
N CYS A 221 35.51 -0.82 14.40
CA CYS A 221 34.12 -1.24 14.32
C CYS A 221 33.85 -1.99 13.00
N GLN A 222 33.19 -3.14 13.11
CA GLN A 222 32.83 -4.01 11.99
C GLN A 222 31.33 -4.30 12.02
N LEU A 223 30.71 -4.35 10.84
CA LEU A 223 29.31 -4.70 10.68
C LEU A 223 29.05 -6.10 11.26
N LYS A 224 27.98 -6.22 12.05
CA LYS A 224 27.48 -7.51 12.55
C LYS A 224 26.58 -8.21 11.55
#